data_AF-A0A7K0BMX0-F1
#
_entry.id   AF-A0A7K0BMX0-F1
#
_cell.length_a   1.000
_cell.length_b   1.000
_cell.length_c   1.000
_cell.angle_alpha   90.00
_cell.angle_beta   90.00
_cell.angle_gamma   90.00
#
_symmetry.space_group_name_H-M   'P 1'
#
loop_
_entity.id
_entity.type
_entity.pdbx_description
1 polymer ?
#
loop_
_entity_poly.entity_id
_entity_poly.type
_entity_poly.pdbx_seq_one_letter_code
_entity_poly.pdbx_strand_id
1 'polypeptide(L)'
;MRFRGRTRRESEAPPPEPAVPAGPPPVLVIDALGRKCPIPIIMLAERIREVPVGQIVAVLADDAAARTDVPAWCRMKSQDFVREETLPHGGWGFHIRRTY
;
A
#
# COMPACT_ATOMS: atom_id res chain seq x y z
N MET A 1 25.10 20.05 48.72
CA MET A 1 24.41 20.67 47.57
C MET A 1 23.77 19.60 46.70
N ARG A 2 22.77 20.00 45.92
CA ARG A 2 21.66 19.23 45.37
C ARG A 2 21.98 18.37 44.12
N PHE A 3 21.38 17.18 44.12
CA PHE A 3 20.71 16.45 43.03
C PHE A 3 21.44 15.93 41.78
N ARG A 4 21.20 14.63 41.57
CA ARG A 4 21.39 13.76 40.40
C ARG A 4 20.94 14.41 39.08
N GLY A 5 21.69 14.14 38.01
CA GLY A 5 21.28 14.43 36.63
C GLY A 5 21.77 13.37 35.67
N ARG A 6 21.16 12.18 35.73
CA ARG A 6 21.29 11.10 34.74
C ARG A 6 20.66 11.64 33.43
N THR A 7 21.46 12.04 32.45
CA THR A 7 20.94 12.47 31.15
C THR A 7 20.36 11.27 30.40
N ARG A 8 19.03 11.19 30.54
CA ARG A 8 17.99 10.63 29.67
C ARG A 8 18.52 9.94 28.40
N ARG A 9 18.29 8.61 28.33
CA ARG A 9 18.16 7.90 27.06
C ARG A 9 17.06 8.61 26.26
N GLU A 10 17.41 9.24 25.16
CA GLU A 10 16.44 9.52 24.10
C GLU A 10 16.15 8.18 23.42
N SER A 11 15.17 7.46 23.95
CA SER A 11 13.83 7.66 23.40
C SER A 11 13.70 7.64 21.88
N GLU A 12 14.47 6.84 21.13
CA GLU A 12 14.17 6.57 19.72
C GLU A 12 12.75 6.00 19.68
N ALA A 13 11.80 6.85 19.31
CA ALA A 13 10.42 6.45 19.12
C ALA A 13 10.42 5.39 18.00
N PRO A 14 9.67 4.28 18.15
CA PRO A 14 9.50 3.37 17.03
C PRO A 14 8.95 4.17 15.83
N PRO A 15 9.35 3.85 14.59
CA PRO A 15 8.80 4.51 13.41
C PRO A 15 7.27 4.43 13.49
N PRO A 16 6.54 5.48 13.05
CA PRO A 16 5.10 5.53 13.25
C PRO A 16 4.50 4.29 12.60
N GLU A 17 3.95 3.40 13.43
CA GLU A 17 3.15 2.27 12.96
C GLU A 17 2.07 2.85 12.05
N PRO A 18 2.05 2.52 10.74
CA PRO A 18 1.04 3.09 9.87
C PRO A 18 -0.31 2.57 10.36
N ALA A 19 -1.24 3.50 10.56
CA ALA A 19 -2.59 3.21 11.01
C ALA A 19 -3.26 2.13 10.14
N VAL A 20 -3.28 0.90 10.63
CA VAL A 20 -4.14 -0.21 10.17
C VAL A 20 -5.32 -0.30 11.16
N PRO A 21 -6.60 -0.61 10.76
CA PRO A 21 -6.93 -1.75 9.88
C PRO A 21 -8.24 -1.69 9.05
N ALA A 22 -8.41 -2.63 8.10
CA ALA A 22 -9.66 -3.36 7.77
C ALA A 22 -9.42 -4.42 6.66
N GLY A 23 -8.61 -5.43 6.95
CA GLY A 23 -8.37 -6.57 6.04
C GLY A 23 -7.02 -7.24 6.29
N PRO A 24 -6.78 -8.42 5.70
CA PRO A 24 -5.47 -9.06 5.75
C PRO A 24 -4.38 -8.12 5.21
N PRO A 25 -3.15 -8.16 5.76
CA PRO A 25 -2.04 -7.40 5.20
C PRO A 25 -1.74 -7.89 3.76
N PRO A 26 -1.31 -6.98 2.86
CA PRO A 26 -0.87 -7.38 1.54
C PRO A 26 0.40 -8.26 1.65
N VAL A 27 0.48 -9.33 0.87
CA VAL A 27 1.69 -10.17 0.79
C VAL A 27 2.73 -9.60 -0.17
N LEU A 28 2.31 -8.69 -1.04
CA LEU A 28 3.16 -7.98 -1.98
C LEU A 28 2.72 -6.52 -2.03
N VAL A 29 3.70 -5.62 -2.00
CA VAL A 29 3.50 -4.18 -2.20
C VAL A 29 4.24 -3.76 -3.46
N ILE A 30 3.53 -3.09 -4.37
CA ILE A 30 4.03 -2.56 -5.63
C ILE A 30 4.12 -1.05 -5.49
N ASP A 31 5.34 -0.52 -5.44
CA ASP A 31 5.57 0.92 -5.39
C ASP A 31 5.56 1.53 -6.80
N ALA A 32 4.50 2.27 -7.10
CA ALA A 32 4.34 3.03 -8.32
C ALA A 32 4.15 4.55 -8.05
N LEU A 33 4.61 5.04 -6.90
CA LEU A 33 4.62 6.48 -6.60
C LEU A 33 5.48 7.24 -7.62
N GLY A 34 5.04 8.44 -8.00
CA GLY A 34 5.67 9.25 -9.04
C GLY A 34 5.45 8.74 -10.47
N ARG A 35 4.73 7.63 -10.67
CA ARG A 35 4.46 7.04 -11.99
C ARG A 35 3.04 7.36 -12.43
N LYS A 36 2.90 7.77 -13.69
CA LYS A 36 1.60 8.08 -14.31
C LYS A 36 1.02 6.88 -15.04
N CYS A 37 -0.30 6.86 -15.19
CA CYS A 37 -1.00 5.90 -16.04
C CYS A 37 -0.35 5.85 -17.44
N PRO A 38 -0.13 4.64 -18.01
CA PRO A 38 -0.59 3.32 -17.56
C PRO A 38 0.40 2.55 -16.66
N ILE A 39 1.48 3.16 -16.19
CA ILE A 39 2.58 2.43 -15.53
C ILE A 39 2.14 1.68 -14.26
N PRO A 40 1.36 2.24 -13.32
CA PRO A 40 0.89 1.48 -12.16
C PRO A 40 0.11 0.21 -12.52
N ILE A 41 -0.69 0.26 -13.59
CA ILE A 41 -1.48 -0.87 -14.09
C ILE A 41 -0.60 -1.94 -14.72
N ILE A 42 0.42 -1.54 -15.46
CA ILE A 42 1.39 -2.47 -16.05
C ILE A 42 2.13 -3.22 -14.94
N MET A 43 2.64 -2.50 -13.94
CA MET A 43 3.34 -3.10 -12.80
C MET A 43 2.43 -4.07 -12.01
N LEU A 44 1.17 -3.69 -11.79
CA LEU A 44 0.19 -4.60 -11.18
C LEU A 44 -0.01 -5.87 -12.02
N ALA A 45 -0.19 -5.74 -13.33
CA ALA A 45 -0.44 -6.86 -14.22
C ALA A 45 0.75 -7.82 -14.33
N GLU A 46 1.98 -7.32 -14.29
CA GLU A 46 3.19 -8.12 -14.32
C GLU A 46 3.35 -8.97 -13.05
N ARG A 47 2.97 -8.39 -11.90
CA ARG A 47 3.30 -8.97 -10.59
C ARG A 47 2.15 -9.68 -9.89
N ILE A 48 0.90 -9.51 -10.34
CA ILE A 48 -0.27 -10.14 -9.70
C ILE A 48 -0.12 -11.67 -9.58
N ARG A 49 0.57 -12.32 -10.51
CA ARG A 49 0.78 -13.79 -10.51
C ARG A 49 1.77 -14.27 -9.43
N GLU A 50 2.57 -13.37 -8.86
CA GLU A 50 3.46 -13.66 -7.72
C GLU A 50 2.67 -13.89 -6.43
N VAL A 51 1.47 -13.29 -6.33
CA VAL A 51 0.60 -13.37 -5.16
C VAL A 51 -0.22 -14.65 -5.21
N PRO A 52 -0.31 -15.47 -4.14
CA PRO A 52 -1.21 -16.62 -4.12
C PRO A 52 -2.68 -16.23 -4.31
N VAL A 53 -3.49 -17.12 -4.90
CA VAL A 53 -4.93 -16.91 -5.02
C VAL A 53 -5.55 -16.75 -3.62
N GLY A 54 -6.45 -15.77 -3.47
CA GLY A 54 -7.07 -15.39 -2.21
C GLY A 54 -6.28 -14.35 -1.41
N GLN A 55 -4.99 -14.13 -1.72
CA GLN A 55 -4.16 -13.14 -1.04
C GLN A 55 -4.24 -11.76 -1.69
N ILE A 56 -3.74 -10.76 -0.96
CA ILE A 56 -3.86 -9.34 -1.32
C ILE A 56 -2.51 -8.80 -1.82
N VAL A 57 -2.55 -8.05 -2.92
CA VAL A 57 -1.48 -7.16 -3.37
C VAL A 57 -1.89 -5.71 -3.11
N ALA A 58 -0.94 -4.87 -2.69
CA ALA A 58 -1.13 -3.43 -2.59
C ALA A 58 -0.36 -2.71 -3.70
N VAL A 59 -0.98 -1.72 -4.35
CA VAL A 59 -0.32 -0.83 -5.31
C VAL A 59 -0.31 0.57 -4.72
N LEU A 60 0.88 1.14 -4.51
CA LEU A 60 1.04 2.52 -4.06
C LEU A 60 1.12 3.42 -5.30
N ALA A 61 0.24 4.41 -5.42
CA ALA A 61 0.29 5.36 -6.53
C ALA A 61 -0.25 6.72 -6.11
N ASP A 62 0.30 7.78 -6.70
CA ASP A 62 -0.08 9.18 -6.46
C ASP A 62 -0.77 9.82 -7.69
N ASP A 63 -0.95 9.05 -8.76
CA ASP A 63 -1.70 9.48 -9.92
C ASP A 63 -3.20 9.39 -9.68
N ALA A 64 -3.92 10.48 -9.90
CA ALA A 64 -5.37 10.53 -9.71
C ALA A 64 -6.10 9.53 -10.62
N ALA A 65 -5.56 9.23 -11.80
CA ALA A 65 -6.09 8.21 -12.70
C ALA A 65 -6.08 6.81 -12.09
N ALA A 66 -5.16 6.49 -11.17
CA ALA A 66 -5.11 5.18 -10.53
C ALA A 66 -6.38 4.85 -9.74
N ARG A 67 -7.08 5.86 -9.21
CA ARG A 67 -8.35 5.69 -8.49
C ARG A 67 -9.48 5.16 -9.38
N THR A 68 -9.45 5.45 -10.68
CA THR A 68 -10.41 4.92 -11.66
C THR A 68 -9.87 3.67 -12.34
N ASP A 69 -8.58 3.65 -12.66
CA ASP A 69 -7.98 2.62 -13.49
C ASP A 69 -7.78 1.31 -12.74
N VAL A 70 -7.43 1.35 -11.45
CA VAL A 70 -7.25 0.12 -10.66
C VAL A 70 -8.58 -0.62 -10.50
N PRO A 71 -9.70 0.00 -10.07
CA PRO A 71 -11.00 -0.68 -10.03
C PRO A 71 -11.47 -1.16 -11.40
N ALA A 72 -11.24 -0.39 -12.47
CA ALA A 72 -11.58 -0.80 -13.83
C ALA A 72 -10.78 -2.04 -14.25
N TRP A 73 -9.47 -2.06 -14.00
CA TRP A 73 -8.60 -3.19 -14.28
C TRP A 73 -9.02 -4.43 -13.50
N CYS A 74 -9.38 -4.30 -12.21
CA CYS A 74 -9.89 -5.40 -11.41
C CYS A 74 -11.14 -6.03 -12.05
N ARG A 75 -12.11 -5.22 -12.47
CA ARG A 75 -13.32 -5.71 -13.18
C ARG A 75 -12.97 -6.40 -14.50
N MET A 76 -12.05 -5.83 -15.28
CA MET A 76 -11.64 -6.39 -16.57
C MET A 76 -10.85 -7.69 -16.45
N LYS A 77 -10.08 -7.85 -15.37
CA LYS A 77 -9.20 -9.00 -15.13
C LYS A 77 -9.76 -10.00 -14.13
N SER A 78 -11.03 -9.86 -13.74
CA SER A 78 -11.70 -10.71 -12.76
C SER A 78 -10.92 -10.83 -11.45
N GLN A 79 -10.39 -9.70 -10.98
CA GLN A 79 -9.76 -9.56 -9.67
C GLN A 79 -10.67 -8.73 -8.75
N ASP A 80 -10.48 -8.87 -7.44
CA ASP A 80 -11.31 -8.19 -6.47
C ASP A 80 -10.63 -6.92 -5.98
N PHE A 81 -11.20 -5.75 -6.29
CA PHE A 81 -10.80 -4.51 -5.64
C PHE A 81 -11.33 -4.51 -4.20
N VAL A 82 -10.44 -4.46 -3.22
CA VAL A 82 -10.77 -4.60 -1.80
C VAL A 82 -11.01 -3.25 -1.15
N ARG A 83 -10.04 -2.33 -1.25
CA ARG A 83 -10.09 -1.00 -0.64
C ARG A 83 -9.07 -0.04 -1.25
N GLU A 84 -9.32 1.24 -1.04
CA GLU A 84 -8.38 2.35 -1.20
C GLU A 84 -8.01 2.86 0.20
N GLU A 85 -6.73 3.16 0.43
CA GLU A 85 -6.27 3.84 1.65
C GLU A 85 -5.42 5.06 1.30
N THR A 86 -5.57 6.16 2.05
CA THR A 86 -4.73 7.34 1.88
C THR A 86 -3.38 7.12 2.56
N LEU A 87 -2.29 7.42 1.85
CA LEU A 87 -0.94 7.27 2.40
C LEU A 87 -0.51 8.51 3.22
N PRO A 88 0.31 8.35 4.28
CA PRO A 88 0.75 9.45 5.14
C PRO A 88 1.50 10.58 4.42
N HIS A 89 2.19 10.27 3.31
CA HIS A 89 3.02 11.22 2.56
C HIS A 89 2.41 11.65 1.22
N GLY A 90 1.11 11.37 1.02
CA GLY A 90 0.39 11.64 -0.21
C GLY A 90 0.27 10.40 -1.12
N GLY A 91 -0.74 10.43 -1.99
CA GLY A 91 -1.13 9.28 -2.80
C GLY A 91 -2.00 8.27 -2.05
N TRP A 92 -2.18 7.11 -2.68
CA TRP A 92 -3.10 6.06 -2.25
C TRP A 92 -2.49 4.67 -2.34
N GLY A 93 -2.90 3.78 -1.43
CA GLY A 93 -2.69 2.35 -1.48
C GLY A 93 -3.95 1.64 -1.98
N PHE A 94 -3.88 1.03 -3.16
CA PHE A 94 -4.97 0.23 -3.71
C PHE A 94 -4.76 -1.24 -3.39
N HIS A 95 -5.72 -1.85 -2.70
CA HIS A 95 -5.64 -3.26 -2.31
C HIS A 95 -6.49 -4.11 -3.24
N ILE A 96 -5.86 -5.11 -3.84
CA ILE A 96 -6.48 -6.04 -4.79
C ILE A 96 -6.30 -7.45 -4.27
N ARG A 97 -7.38 -8.21 -4.15
CA ARG A 97 -7.31 -9.64 -3.88
C ARG A 97 -7.25 -10.40 -5.19
N ARG A 98 -6.28 -11.31 -5.29
CA ARG A 98 -6.15 -12.20 -6.45
C ARG A 98 -7.23 -13.28 -6.40
N THR A 99 -7.94 -13.50 -7.50
CA THR A 99 -9.07 -14.43 -7.56
C THR A 99 -8.76 -15.73 -8.32
N TYR A 100 -7.74 -15.76 -9.20
CA TYR A 100 -7.26 -16.96 -9.92
C TYR A 100 -5.78 -16.85 -10.28
#